data_AF-A0A7C5QE92-F1
#
_entry.id   AF-A0A7C5QE92-F1
#
_cell.length_a   1.000
_cell.length_b   1.000
_cell.length_c   1.000
_cell.angle_alpha   90.00
_cell.angle_beta   90.00
_cell.angle_gamma   90.00
#
_symmetry.space_group_name_H-M   'P 1'
#
loop_
_entity.id
_entity.type
_entity.pdbx_description
1 polymer ?
#
loop_
_entity_poly.entity_id
_entity_poly.type
_entity_poly.pdbx_seq_one_letter_code
_entity_poly.pdbx_strand_id
1 'polypeptide(L)'
;MSSKDEVIKYFEKELGWVPEFVQLLADYTPTALKGMLEFRRGFMAEPPAGALPKIVKELIFIVLDTVAHNVEGGKAHARAAVKAGATVAEIAEALVMTMYLMGIPTMEVAGKEILKAAVEAAKAR
;
A
#
# COMPACT_ATOMS: atom_id res chain seq x y z
N MET A 1 -24.09 2.86 -5.40
CA MET A 1 -23.35 3.20 -4.15
C MET A 1 -22.89 1.90 -3.52
N SER A 2 -21.61 1.77 -3.18
CA SER A 2 -21.05 0.52 -2.67
C SER A 2 -21.56 0.14 -1.28
N SER A 3 -21.70 -1.16 -0.98
CA SER A 3 -22.10 -1.67 0.34
C SER A 3 -20.88 -1.89 1.26
N LYS A 4 -21.10 -2.10 2.56
CA LYS A 4 -20.04 -2.50 3.52
C LYS A 4 -19.25 -3.71 3.00
N ASP A 5 -19.98 -4.73 2.56
CA ASP A 5 -19.39 -5.98 2.06
C ASP A 5 -18.56 -5.77 0.79
N GLU A 6 -18.94 -4.81 -0.05
CA GLU A 6 -18.17 -4.48 -1.25
C GLU A 6 -16.81 -3.88 -0.90
N VAL A 7 -16.75 -3.00 0.11
CA VAL A 7 -15.48 -2.40 0.55
C VAL A 7 -14.57 -3.46 1.18
N ILE A 8 -15.12 -4.34 2.01
CA ILE A 8 -14.39 -5.45 2.63
C ILE A 8 -13.79 -6.36 1.55
N LYS A 9 -14.62 -6.81 0.59
CA LYS A 9 -14.18 -7.65 -0.53
C LYS A 9 -13.12 -6.98 -1.40
N TYR A 10 -13.20 -5.66 -1.57
CA TYR A 10 -12.19 -4.90 -2.29
C TYR A 10 -10.82 -5.00 -1.61
N PHE A 11 -10.74 -4.75 -0.31
CA PHE A 11 -9.47 -4.83 0.42
C PHE A 11 -8.92 -6.26 0.50
N GLU A 12 -9.78 -7.25 0.71
CA GLU A 12 -9.42 -8.67 0.61
C GLU A 12 -8.78 -9.00 -0.73
N LYS A 13 -9.37 -8.55 -1.83
CA LYS A 13 -8.85 -8.80 -3.18
C LYS A 13 -7.53 -8.07 -3.44
N GLU A 14 -7.45 -6.79 -3.09
CA GLU A 14 -6.29 -5.96 -3.42
C GLU A 14 -5.09 -6.23 -2.50
N LEU A 15 -5.32 -6.42 -1.20
CA LEU A 15 -4.26 -6.53 -0.19
C LEU A 15 -4.06 -7.96 0.33
N GLY A 16 -5.01 -8.88 0.09
CA GLY A 16 -5.01 -10.22 0.68
C GLY A 16 -5.45 -10.27 2.14
N TRP A 17 -5.86 -9.13 2.71
CA TRP A 17 -6.38 -9.00 4.07
C TRP A 17 -7.26 -7.75 4.17
N VAL A 18 -8.08 -7.66 5.22
CA VAL A 18 -8.93 -6.49 5.48
C VAL A 18 -8.35 -5.70 6.66
N PRO A 19 -7.89 -4.46 6.45
CA PRO A 19 -7.41 -3.62 7.54
C PRO A 19 -8.44 -3.41 8.65
N GLU A 20 -8.00 -3.39 9.90
CA GLU A 20 -8.88 -3.20 11.07
C GLU A 20 -9.70 -1.90 10.96
N PHE A 21 -9.09 -0.82 10.48
CA PHE A 21 -9.78 0.46 10.29
C PHE A 21 -10.98 0.34 9.33
N VAL A 22 -10.95 -0.59 8.37
CA VAL A 22 -12.08 -0.82 7.45
C VAL A 22 -13.27 -1.39 8.21
N GLN A 23 -13.06 -2.34 9.15
CA GLN A 23 -14.15 -2.85 9.99
C GLN A 23 -14.70 -1.75 10.90
N LEU A 24 -13.82 -1.00 11.57
CA LEU A 24 -14.24 0.10 12.46
C LEU A 24 -15.04 1.17 11.72
N LEU A 25 -14.58 1.64 10.55
CA LEU A 25 -15.33 2.62 9.78
C LEU A 25 -16.64 2.03 9.23
N ALA A 26 -16.69 0.73 8.94
CA ALA A 26 -17.91 0.10 8.48
C ALA A 26 -19.01 0.07 9.55
N ASP A 27 -18.63 -0.08 10.81
CA ASP A 27 -19.56 -0.14 11.95
C ASP A 27 -20.02 1.25 12.40
N TYR A 28 -19.11 2.22 12.43
CA TYR A 28 -19.39 3.54 13.01
C TYR A 28 -19.63 4.66 11.99
N THR A 29 -19.12 4.55 10.77
CA THR A 29 -19.28 5.59 9.72
C THR A 29 -19.21 5.02 8.29
N PRO A 30 -20.17 4.15 7.91
CA PRO A 30 -20.13 3.46 6.62
C PRO A 30 -20.17 4.40 5.41
N THR A 31 -20.70 5.61 5.57
CA THR A 31 -20.66 6.65 4.52
C THR A 31 -19.24 7.16 4.27
N ALA A 32 -18.46 7.40 5.32
CA ALA A 32 -17.07 7.82 5.17
C ALA A 32 -16.21 6.70 4.57
N LEU A 33 -16.44 5.44 4.98
CA LEU A 33 -15.75 4.29 4.40
C LEU A 33 -15.98 4.18 2.88
N LYS A 34 -17.22 4.39 2.43
CA LYS A 34 -17.56 4.41 1.00
C LYS A 34 -16.85 5.54 0.26
N GLY A 35 -16.84 6.74 0.83
CA GLY A 35 -16.11 7.88 0.27
C GLY A 35 -14.63 7.60 0.11
N MET A 36 -14.01 6.93 1.09
CA MET A 36 -12.62 6.51 1.03
C MET A 36 -12.35 5.49 -0.08
N LEU A 37 -13.25 4.52 -0.30
CA LEU A 37 -13.12 3.57 -1.40
C LEU A 37 -13.17 4.26 -2.78
N GLU A 38 -14.10 5.20 -2.98
CA GLU A 38 -14.19 5.96 -4.24
C GLU A 38 -12.95 6.82 -4.47
N PHE A 39 -12.46 7.48 -3.41
CA PHE A 39 -11.20 8.22 -3.46
C PHE A 39 -10.03 7.32 -3.86
N ARG A 40 -9.93 6.12 -3.26
CA ARG A 40 -8.91 5.12 -3.59
C ARG A 40 -9.00 4.60 -5.03
N ARG A 41 -10.20 4.32 -5.52
CA ARG A 41 -10.42 3.92 -6.92
C ARG A 41 -9.88 5.00 -7.87
N GLY A 42 -10.11 6.26 -7.56
CA GLY A 42 -9.57 7.39 -8.32
C GLY A 42 -8.04 7.40 -8.36
N PHE A 43 -7.37 7.44 -7.20
CA PHE A 43 -5.91 7.55 -7.20
C PHE A 43 -5.20 6.26 -7.65
N MET A 44 -5.83 5.07 -7.53
CA MET A 44 -5.26 3.80 -7.99
C MET A 44 -5.58 3.43 -9.44
N ALA A 45 -6.46 4.16 -10.14
CA ALA A 45 -6.84 3.85 -11.53
C ALA A 45 -5.63 3.72 -12.48
N GLU A 46 -5.48 2.58 -13.15
CA GLU A 46 -4.40 2.35 -14.12
C GLU A 46 -4.75 2.93 -15.51
N PRO A 47 -3.76 3.11 -16.41
CA PRO A 47 -4.04 3.55 -17.78
C PRO A 47 -5.08 2.68 -18.50
N PRO A 48 -6.00 3.28 -19.28
CA PRO A 48 -6.09 4.71 -19.61
C PRO A 48 -6.90 5.56 -18.61
N ALA A 49 -7.50 4.96 -17.58
CA ALA A 49 -8.32 5.68 -16.60
C ALA A 49 -7.48 6.52 -15.60
N GLY A 50 -6.20 6.21 -15.47
CA GLY A 50 -5.20 7.09 -14.86
C GLY A 50 -3.92 7.17 -15.70
N ALA A 51 -2.93 7.92 -15.21
CA ALA A 51 -1.71 8.19 -15.99
C ALA A 51 -0.51 7.30 -15.60
N LEU A 52 -0.41 6.90 -14.33
CA LEU A 52 0.75 6.14 -13.83
C LEU A 52 0.47 4.64 -13.80
N PRO A 53 1.44 3.79 -14.16
CA PRO A 53 1.35 2.34 -13.97
C PRO A 53 1.21 1.97 -12.48
N LYS A 54 0.60 0.81 -12.18
CA LYS A 54 0.43 0.35 -10.80
C LYS A 54 1.73 0.32 -10.01
N ILE A 55 2.80 -0.24 -10.59
CA ILE A 55 4.12 -0.33 -9.93
C ILE A 55 4.59 1.04 -9.41
N VAL A 56 4.47 2.09 -10.23
CA VAL A 56 4.90 3.45 -9.84
C VAL A 56 4.09 3.96 -8.65
N LYS A 57 2.78 3.72 -8.63
CA LYS A 57 1.92 4.13 -7.51
C LYS A 57 2.24 3.38 -6.23
N GLU A 58 2.47 2.08 -6.32
CA GLU A 58 2.84 1.26 -5.15
C GLU A 58 4.19 1.71 -4.58
N LEU A 59 5.19 2.02 -5.43
CA LEU A 59 6.48 2.58 -4.98
C LEU A 59 6.32 3.93 -4.28
N ILE A 60 5.45 4.81 -4.79
CA ILE A 60 5.13 6.09 -4.13
C ILE A 60 4.52 5.83 -2.74
N PHE A 61 3.55 4.92 -2.62
CA PHE A 61 2.96 4.60 -1.32
C PHE A 61 3.95 3.96 -0.35
N ILE A 62 4.84 3.09 -0.82
CA ILE A 62 5.94 2.53 -0.01
C ILE A 62 6.80 3.64 0.59
N VAL A 63 7.16 4.65 -0.21
CA VAL A 63 7.93 5.81 0.26
C VAL A 63 7.12 6.62 1.28
N LEU A 64 5.86 6.96 0.97
CA LEU A 64 4.99 7.73 1.86
C LEU A 64 4.77 7.04 3.20
N ASP A 65 4.48 5.74 3.18
CA ASP A 65 4.27 4.95 4.40
C ASP A 65 5.56 4.81 5.21
N THR A 66 6.72 4.71 4.56
CA THR A 66 8.02 4.69 5.26
C THR A 66 8.26 6.00 6.00
N VAL A 67 8.01 7.14 5.34
CA VAL A 67 8.22 8.47 5.92
C VAL A 67 7.17 8.78 6.99
N ALA A 68 5.95 8.27 6.85
CA ALA A 68 4.87 8.40 7.83
C ALA A 68 4.96 7.38 8.99
N HIS A 69 5.95 6.49 8.99
CA HIS A 69 6.08 5.37 9.92
C HIS A 69 4.85 4.42 9.94
N ASN A 70 4.11 4.34 8.83
CA ASN A 70 2.97 3.45 8.65
C ASN A 70 3.42 2.06 8.18
N VAL A 71 3.91 1.26 9.13
CA VAL A 71 4.51 -0.05 8.83
C VAL A 71 3.55 -1.01 8.12
N GLU A 72 2.31 -1.13 8.57
CA GLU A 72 1.37 -2.10 7.99
C GLU A 72 0.86 -1.68 6.60
N GLY A 73 0.66 -0.37 6.38
CA GLY A 73 0.38 0.17 5.05
C GLY A 73 1.53 -0.13 4.09
N GLY A 74 2.76 0.21 4.48
CA GLY A 74 3.94 0.01 3.64
C GLY A 74 4.16 -1.47 3.30
N LYS A 75 3.96 -2.38 4.27
CA LYS A 75 4.01 -3.83 4.01
C LYS A 75 2.97 -4.27 2.98
N ALA A 76 1.76 -3.74 3.03
CA ALA A 76 0.70 -4.06 2.08
C ALA A 76 1.06 -3.56 0.67
N HIS A 77 1.56 -2.33 0.56
CA HIS A 77 2.00 -1.75 -0.71
C HIS A 77 3.25 -2.46 -1.28
N ALA A 78 4.19 -2.91 -0.44
CA ALA A 78 5.32 -3.75 -0.87
C ALA A 78 4.87 -5.08 -1.49
N ARG A 79 3.91 -5.77 -0.87
CA ARG A 79 3.33 -7.00 -1.43
C ARG A 79 2.60 -6.73 -2.75
N ALA A 80 1.85 -5.64 -2.83
CA ALA A 80 1.13 -5.24 -4.04
C ALA A 80 2.10 -4.87 -5.18
N ALA A 81 3.18 -4.14 -4.90
CA ALA A 81 4.24 -3.80 -5.85
C ALA A 81 4.89 -5.07 -6.42
N VAL A 82 5.26 -6.01 -5.55
CA VAL A 82 5.78 -7.33 -5.95
C VAL A 82 4.76 -8.03 -6.85
N LYS A 83 3.51 -8.18 -6.43
CA LYS A 83 2.46 -8.81 -7.27
C LYS A 83 2.29 -8.14 -8.64
N ALA A 84 2.50 -6.82 -8.72
CA ALA A 84 2.41 -6.04 -9.95
C ALA A 84 3.65 -6.12 -10.86
N GLY A 85 4.73 -6.79 -10.42
CA GLY A 85 5.93 -7.03 -11.23
C GLY A 85 7.21 -6.43 -10.66
N ALA A 86 7.14 -5.59 -9.62
CA ALA A 86 8.33 -4.97 -9.04
C ALA A 86 9.30 -6.02 -8.48
N THR A 87 10.59 -5.74 -8.62
CA THR A 87 11.68 -6.48 -8.01
C THR A 87 11.93 -5.98 -6.59
N VAL A 88 12.52 -6.83 -5.75
CA VAL A 88 12.96 -6.42 -4.41
C VAL A 88 14.02 -5.30 -4.50
N ALA A 89 14.84 -5.29 -5.55
CA ALA A 89 15.85 -4.27 -5.79
C ALA A 89 15.24 -2.88 -6.03
N GLU A 90 14.21 -2.77 -6.87
CA GLU A 90 13.48 -1.50 -7.10
C GLU A 90 12.86 -0.96 -5.81
N ILE A 91 12.28 -1.84 -4.98
CA ILE A 91 11.70 -1.46 -3.69
C ILE A 91 12.79 -1.00 -2.72
N ALA A 92 13.93 -1.71 -2.66
CA ALA A 92 15.05 -1.33 -1.82
C ALA A 92 15.63 0.04 -2.21
N GLU A 93 15.75 0.32 -3.51
CA GLU A 93 16.21 1.62 -4.02
C GLU A 93 15.26 2.75 -3.61
N ALA A 94 13.94 2.57 -3.77
CA ALA A 94 12.96 3.56 -3.33
C ALA A 94 13.02 3.83 -1.82
N LEU A 95 13.25 2.79 -1.01
CA LEU A 95 13.35 2.90 0.44
C LEU A 95 14.61 3.68 0.89
N VAL A 96 15.79 3.43 0.29
CA VAL A 96 17.01 4.16 0.70
C VAL A 96 16.95 5.65 0.34
N MET A 97 16.13 6.05 -0.64
CA MET A 97 15.87 7.47 -0.92
C MET A 97 15.27 8.21 0.29
N THR A 98 14.50 7.53 1.15
CA THR A 98 13.92 8.18 2.35
C THR A 98 14.99 8.58 3.35
N MET A 99 16.13 7.88 3.37
CA MET A 99 17.25 8.18 4.27
C MET A 99 17.85 9.55 4.00
N TYR A 100 17.79 10.03 2.75
CA TYR A 100 18.36 11.32 2.37
C TYR A 100 17.66 12.49 3.06
N LEU A 101 16.33 12.46 3.16
CA LEU A 101 15.55 13.53 3.79
C LEU A 101 15.28 13.28 5.28
N MET A 102 15.12 12.03 5.68
CA MET A 102 14.61 11.69 7.02
C MET A 102 15.64 10.97 7.91
N GLY A 103 16.83 10.66 7.37
CA GLY A 103 17.89 9.95 8.06
C GLY A 103 17.65 8.43 8.19
N ILE A 104 18.70 7.76 8.67
CA ILE A 104 18.76 6.31 8.89
C ILE A 104 17.56 5.76 9.72
N PRO A 105 17.02 6.45 10.73
CA PRO A 105 15.89 5.92 11.52
C PRO A 105 14.65 5.53 10.71
N THR A 106 14.39 6.16 9.55
CA THR A 106 13.25 5.76 8.71
C THR A 106 13.38 4.33 8.17
N MET A 107 14.59 3.93 7.79
CA MET A 107 14.89 2.56 7.41
C MET A 107 14.81 1.61 8.61
N GLU A 108 15.33 2.02 9.76
CA GLU A 108 15.32 1.18 10.97
C GLU A 108 13.93 0.95 11.55
N VAL A 109 13.01 1.91 11.42
CA VAL A 109 11.66 1.78 12.00
C VAL A 109 10.71 1.10 11.02
N ALA A 110 10.56 1.67 9.81
CA ALA A 110 9.56 1.22 8.84
C ALA A 110 10.19 0.49 7.65
N GLY A 111 11.24 1.05 7.05
CA GLY A 111 11.80 0.53 5.79
C GLY A 111 12.24 -0.93 5.87
N LYS A 112 12.84 -1.38 6.97
CA LYS A 112 13.28 -2.78 7.15
C LYS A 112 12.11 -3.76 7.14
N GLU A 113 10.99 -3.40 7.77
CA GLU A 113 9.82 -4.27 7.87
C GLU A 113 9.07 -4.34 6.53
N ILE A 114 9.05 -3.23 5.81
CA ILE A 114 8.48 -3.14 4.46
C ILE A 114 9.32 -3.95 3.46
N LEU A 115 10.66 -3.83 3.52
CA LEU A 115 11.56 -4.60 2.66
C LEU A 115 11.47 -6.11 2.93
N LYS A 116 11.38 -6.52 4.20
CA LYS A 116 11.11 -7.93 4.56
C LYS A 116 9.82 -8.43 3.92
N ALA A 117 8.74 -7.66 3.96
CA ALA A 117 7.48 -8.05 3.33
C ALA A 117 7.62 -8.21 1.81
N ALA A 118 8.42 -7.36 1.15
CA ALA A 118 8.73 -7.51 -0.27
C ALA A 118 9.50 -8.81 -0.56
N VAL A 119 10.52 -9.12 0.25
CA VAL A 119 11.33 -10.35 0.14
C VAL A 119 10.46 -11.59 0.28
N GLU A 120 9.61 -11.65 1.31
CA GLU A 120 8.72 -12.80 1.52
C GLU A 120 7.71 -12.96 0.38
N ALA A 121 7.14 -11.87 -0.11
CA ALA A 121 6.21 -11.92 -1.23
C ALA A 121 6.89 -12.34 -2.54
N ALA A 122 8.15 -11.96 -2.76
CA ALA A 122 8.91 -12.37 -3.94
C ALA A 122 9.25 -13.88 -3.92
N LYS A 123 9.46 -14.48 -2.74
CA LYS A 123 9.69 -15.93 -2.58
C LYS A 123 8.44 -16.77 -2.83
N ALA A 124 7.26 -16.20 -2.64
CA ALA A 124 5.98 -16.87 -2.81
C ALA A 124 5.44 -16.82 -4.26
N ARG A 125 6.20 -16.24 -5.19
CA ARG A 125 5.85 -16.14 -6.62
C ARG A 125 6.13 -17.43 -7.39
#